data_AF-A0A930AZ08-F1
#
_entry.id   AF-A0A930AZ08-F1
#
_cell.length_a   1.000
_cell.length_b   1.000
_cell.length_c   1.000
_cell.angle_alpha   90.00
_cell.angle_beta   90.00
_cell.angle_gamma   90.00
#
_symmetry.space_group_name_H-M   'P 1'
#
loop_
_entity.id
_entity.type
_entity.pdbx_description
1 polymer ?
#
loop_
_entity_poly.entity_id
_entity_poly.type
_entity_poly.pdbx_seq_one_letter_code
_entity_poly.pdbx_strand_id
1 'polypeptide(L)'
;YYGIAMSVVRICRAILRDEKSILPVSTALHGEYGINDVALSVPAIVGRNGVEELVPISLSEEERTKLAESAAVLKKTMEGVEL
;
A
#
# COMPACT_ATOMS: atom_id res chain seq x y z
N TYR A 1 12.33 11.64 -14.08
CA TYR A 1 11.57 12.80 -13.58
C TYR A 1 10.07 12.64 -13.75
N TYR A 2 9.55 12.35 -14.95
CA TYR A 2 8.10 12.24 -15.20
C TYR A 2 7.37 11.09 -14.47
N GLY A 3 8.06 10.00 -14.12
CA GLY A 3 7.42 8.83 -13.50
C GLY A 3 6.68 9.15 -12.18
N ILE A 4 7.32 9.89 -11.27
CA ILE A 4 6.71 10.27 -9.99
C ILE A 4 5.47 11.15 -10.21
N ALA A 5 5.60 12.17 -11.07
CA ALA A 5 4.49 13.06 -11.41
C ALA A 5 3.31 12.29 -12.03
N MET A 6 3.58 11.33 -12.92
CA MET A 6 2.55 10.49 -13.53
C MET A 6 1.85 9.59 -12.52
N SER A 7 2.57 9.03 -11.55
CA SER A 7 1.97 8.25 -10.45
C SER A 7 1.05 9.10 -9.59
N VAL A 8 1.47 10.32 -9.23
CA VAL A 8 0.61 11.26 -8.48
C VAL A 8 -0.64 11.62 -9.28
N VAL A 9 -0.49 11.98 -10.57
CA VAL A 9 -1.62 12.27 -11.46
C VAL A 9 -2.56 11.09 -11.56
N ARG A 10 -2.04 9.85 -11.63
CA ARG A 10 -2.84 8.63 -11.70
C ARG A 10 -3.70 8.42 -10.45
N ILE A 11 -3.13 8.63 -9.27
CA ILE A 11 -3.82 8.50 -7.98
C ILE A 11 -4.86 9.62 -7.85
N CYS A 12 -4.47 10.88 -8.09
CA CYS A 12 -5.38 12.03 -8.05
C CYS A 12 -6.57 11.83 -9.00
N ARG A 13 -6.33 11.34 -10.22
CA ARG A 13 -7.40 11.08 -11.19
C ARG A 13 -8.35 9.98 -10.71
N ALA A 14 -7.83 8.89 -10.12
CA ALA A 14 -8.65 7.83 -9.54
C ALA A 14 -9.62 8.39 -8.49
N ILE A 15 -9.11 9.25 -7.60
CA ILE A 15 -9.89 9.88 -6.54
C ILE A 15 -10.91 10.86 -7.11
N LEU A 16 -10.46 11.84 -7.91
CA LEU A 16 -11.32 12.92 -8.41
C LEU A 16 -12.48 12.42 -9.29
N ARG A 17 -12.25 11.33 -10.04
CA ARG A 17 -13.25 10.75 -10.95
C ARG A 17 -13.96 9.55 -10.38
N ASP A 18 -13.68 9.18 -9.14
CA ASP A 18 -14.21 7.99 -8.49
C ASP A 18 -14.04 6.72 -9.37
N GLU A 19 -12.85 6.53 -9.96
CA GLU A 19 -12.63 5.50 -11.00
C GLU A 19 -12.71 4.06 -10.46
N LYS A 20 -12.79 3.87 -9.13
CA LYS A 20 -12.71 2.57 -8.45
C LYS A 20 -11.54 1.72 -8.97
N SER A 21 -10.40 2.37 -9.14
CA SER A 21 -9.24 1.78 -9.80
C SER A 21 -8.42 0.94 -8.82
N ILE A 22 -8.00 -0.26 -9.24
CA ILE A 22 -7.03 -1.05 -8.48
C ILE A 22 -5.64 -0.45 -8.70
N LEU A 23 -5.03 0.07 -7.64
CA LEU A 23 -3.70 0.69 -7.67
C LEU A 23 -2.85 0.18 -6.50
N PRO A 24 -1.53 0.00 -6.69
CA PRO A 24 -0.62 -0.22 -5.58
C PRO A 24 -0.44 1.10 -4.83
N VAL A 25 -0.90 1.17 -3.59
CA VAL A 25 -0.80 2.36 -2.73
C VAL A 25 -0.38 1.96 -1.32
N SER A 26 0.45 2.79 -0.69
CA SER A 26 0.89 2.56 0.70
C SER A 26 -0.30 2.72 1.63
N THR A 27 -0.68 1.64 2.31
CA THR A 27 -1.82 1.59 3.22
C THR A 27 -1.40 0.96 4.54
N ALA A 28 -1.86 1.51 5.66
CA ALA A 28 -1.64 0.93 6.97
C ALA A 28 -2.33 -0.44 7.05
N LEU A 29 -1.58 -1.47 7.41
CA LEU A 29 -2.09 -2.82 7.58
C LEU A 29 -2.48 -3.07 9.04
N HIS A 30 -3.63 -3.72 9.22
CA HIS A 30 -4.26 -4.05 10.49
C HIS A 30 -4.57 -5.55 10.60
N GLY A 31 -3.66 -6.39 10.10
CA GLY A 31 -3.71 -7.85 10.19
C GLY A 31 -3.64 -8.55 8.84
N GLU A 32 -3.73 -7.81 7.74
CA GLU A 32 -3.60 -8.35 6.39
C GLU A 32 -2.24 -8.99 6.20
N TYR A 33 -2.23 -10.19 5.59
CA TYR A 33 -1.02 -10.99 5.40
C TYR A 33 -0.25 -11.32 6.70
N GLY A 34 -0.90 -11.20 7.87
CA GLY A 34 -0.26 -11.38 9.18
C GLY A 34 0.57 -10.16 9.63
N ILE A 35 0.41 -9.01 8.96
CA ILE A 35 1.19 -7.79 9.19
C ILE A 35 0.29 -6.74 9.83
N ASN A 36 0.78 -6.12 10.91
CA ASN A 36 0.09 -5.07 11.66
C ASN A 36 1.00 -3.86 11.84
N ASP A 37 0.41 -2.68 12.06
CA ASP A 37 1.10 -1.47 12.54
C ASP A 37 2.25 -1.00 11.63
N VAL A 38 2.09 -1.16 10.32
CA VAL A 38 3.04 -0.66 9.32
C VAL A 38 2.30 -0.38 8.02
N ALA A 39 2.72 0.68 7.31
CA ALA A 39 2.19 1.00 5.99
C ALA A 39 3.02 0.30 4.91
N LEU A 40 2.34 -0.45 4.03
CA LEU A 40 2.97 -1.16 2.90
C LEU A 40 2.19 -0.91 1.61
N SER A 41 2.91 -0.94 0.48
CA SER A 41 2.30 -0.85 -0.84
C SER A 41 1.63 -2.17 -1.19
N VAL A 42 0.30 -2.18 -1.11
CA VAL A 42 -0.54 -3.32 -1.48
C VAL A 42 -1.60 -2.90 -2.50
N PRO A 43 -2.13 -3.82 -3.32
CA PRO A 43 -3.22 -3.52 -4.23
C PRO A 43 -4.48 -3.08 -3.47
N ALA A 44 -5.04 -1.94 -3.82
CA ALA A 44 -6.26 -1.42 -3.22
C ALA A 44 -7.18 -0.78 -4.26
N ILE A 45 -8.48 -0.81 -3.99
CA ILE A 45 -9.48 -0.05 -4.73
C ILE A 45 -9.40 1.40 -4.27
N VAL A 46 -9.05 2.28 -5.21
CA VAL A 46 -8.96 3.72 -4.99
C VAL A 46 -10.13 4.43 -5.68
N GLY A 47 -10.94 5.11 -4.89
CA GLY A 47 -12.09 5.91 -5.33
C GLY A 47 -12.11 7.29 -4.68
N ARG A 48 -13.27 7.95 -4.72
CA ARG A 48 -13.47 9.31 -4.19
C ARG A 48 -13.08 9.43 -2.72
N ASN A 49 -13.21 8.37 -1.95
CA ASN A 49 -12.90 8.35 -0.52
C ASN A 49 -11.44 7.94 -0.22
N GLY A 50 -10.57 7.88 -1.24
CA GLY A 50 -9.21 7.37 -1.11
C GLY A 50 -9.18 5.85 -1.24
N VAL A 51 -8.53 5.16 -0.31
CA VAL A 51 -8.51 3.70 -0.25
C VAL A 51 -9.84 3.21 0.32
N GLU A 52 -10.61 2.49 -0.48
CA GLU A 52 -11.94 2.00 -0.10
C GLU A 52 -11.92 0.53 0.33
N GLU A 53 -11.07 -0.28 -0.31
CA GLU A 53 -10.93 -1.71 -0.01
C GLU A 53 -9.54 -2.20 -0.41
N LEU A 54 -8.96 -3.10 0.36
CA LEU A 54 -7.75 -3.82 -0.03
C LEU A 54 -8.13 -5.01 -0.92
N VAL A 55 -7.40 -5.18 -2.03
CA VAL A 55 -7.63 -6.33 -2.92
C VAL A 55 -6.76 -7.49 -2.43
N PRO A 56 -7.36 -8.60 -1.96
CA PRO A 56 -6.60 -9.75 -1.49
C PRO A 56 -5.89 -10.42 -2.66
N ILE A 57 -4.59 -10.68 -2.50
CA ILE A 57 -3.79 -11.41 -3.48
C ILE A 57 -3.28 -12.72 -2.88
N SER A 58 -3.32 -13.78 -3.70
CA SER A 58 -2.71 -15.05 -3.34
C SER A 58 -1.20 -14.94 -3.51
N LEU A 59 -0.48 -15.00 -2.40
CA LEU A 59 0.98 -15.02 -2.37
C LEU A 59 1.47 -16.44 -2.11
N SER A 60 2.52 -16.84 -2.84
CA SER A 60 3.31 -18.02 -2.52
C SER A 60 4.04 -17.86 -1.16
N GLU A 61 4.52 -18.97 -0.60
CA GLU A 61 5.28 -18.93 0.67
C GLU A 61 6.53 -18.04 0.57
N GLU A 62 7.21 -18.05 -0.58
CA GLU A 62 8.38 -17.21 -0.81
C GLU A 62 8.00 -15.72 -0.83
N GLU A 63 6.91 -15.36 -1.53
CA GLU A 63 6.44 -13.97 -1.59
C GLU A 63 5.92 -13.48 -0.23
N ARG A 64 5.24 -14.34 0.54
CA ARG A 64 4.82 -14.03 1.92
C ARG A 64 6.02 -13.73 2.81
N THR A 65 7.06 -14.55 2.70
CA THR A 65 8.31 -14.35 3.46
C THR A 65 8.95 -13.00 3.10
N LYS A 66 9.10 -12.69 1.81
CA LYS A 66 9.66 -11.41 1.35
C LYS A 66 8.82 -10.20 1.76
N LEU A 67 7.49 -10.33 1.77
CA LEU A 67 6.60 -9.27 2.23
C LEU A 67 6.78 -9.00 3.73
N ALA A 68 6.88 -10.07 4.54
CA ALA A 68 7.13 -9.96 5.97
C ALA A 68 8.51 -9.35 6.28
N GLU A 69 9.54 -9.71 5.51
CA GLU A 69 10.87 -9.07 5.60
C GLU A 69 10.78 -7.57 5.30
N SER A 70 10.06 -7.17 4.24
CA SER A 70 9.84 -5.76 3.91
C SER A 70 9.13 -5.01 5.03
N ALA A 71 8.10 -5.61 5.64
CA ALA A 71 7.42 -5.06 6.80
C ALA A 71 8.37 -4.82 7.98
N ALA A 72 9.24 -5.79 8.28
CA ALA A 72 10.18 -5.70 9.39
C ALA A 72 11.22 -4.58 9.18
N VAL A 73 11.71 -4.39 7.95
CA VAL A 73 12.62 -3.29 7.62
C VAL A 73 11.95 -1.93 7.88
N LEU A 74 10.71 -1.74 7.41
CA LEU A 74 9.99 -0.49 7.61
C LEU A 74 9.71 -0.21 9.09
N LYS A 75 9.30 -1.22 9.87
CA LYS A 75 9.10 -1.08 11.31
C LYS A 75 10.37 -0.63 12.03
N LYS A 76 11.50 -1.28 11.74
CA LYS A 76 12.80 -0.90 12.30
C LYS A 76 13.19 0.54 11.94
N THR A 77 12.88 0.99 10.73
CA THR A 77 13.11 2.39 10.34
C THR A 77 12.21 3.35 11.11
N MET A 78 10.94 2.99 11.36
CA MET A 78 10.01 3.81 12.14
C MET A 78 10.42 3.98 13.60
N GLU A 79 11.00 2.95 14.24
CA GLU A 79 11.50 3.03 15.62
C GLU A 79 12.57 4.12 15.84
N GLY A 80 13.31 4.48 14.78
CA GLY A 80 14.33 5.53 14.84
C GLY A 80 13.78 6.96 14.68
N VAL A 81 12.47 7.12 14.54
CA VAL A 81 11.81 8.42 14.36
C VAL A 81 11.11 8.81 15.66
N GLU A 82 11.53 9.91 16.29
CA GLU A 82 10.78 10.51 17.41
C GLU A 82 9.53 11.23 16.85
N LEU A 83 8.36 10.93 17.44
CA LEU A 83 7.06 11.52 17.11
C LEU A 83 6.67 12.60 18.12
#